data_AF-A0A848KUD5-F1
#
_entry.id   AF-A0A848KUD5-F1
#
_cell.length_a   1.000
_cell.length_b   1.000
_cell.length_c   1.000
_cell.angle_alpha   90.00
_cell.angle_beta   90.00
_cell.angle_gamma   90.00
#
_symmetry.space_group_name_H-M   'P 1'
#
loop_
_entity.id
_entity.type
_entity.pdbx_description
1 polymer ?
#
loop_
_entity_poly.entity_id
_entity_poly.type
_entity_poly.pdbx_seq_one_letter_code
_entity_poly.pdbx_strand_id
1 'polypeptide(L)'
;MAATSATGPGAVRVCPGEIELNADRTAAQRISLVIVNTGDRPVQVGSHVHLPDANGALDFDRAAAHGFRLDIPSGTSQRFEPGASRRLDAVTIAGARRVPGLQPGNAANPNLDGATADGGER
;
A
#
# COMPACT_ATOMS: atom_id res chain seq x y z
N MET A 1 14.92 20.48 -7.63
CA MET A 1 13.93 20.77 -6.57
C MET A 1 13.81 22.28 -6.44
N ALA A 2 12.62 22.84 -6.60
CA ALA A 2 12.41 24.28 -6.40
C ALA A 2 12.49 24.60 -4.91
N ALA A 3 13.35 25.53 -4.53
CA ALA A 3 13.40 26.04 -3.16
C ALA A 3 12.11 26.85 -2.91
N THR A 4 11.30 26.44 -1.94
CA THR A 4 10.13 27.22 -1.52
C THR A 4 10.65 28.45 -0.78
N SER A 5 10.40 29.65 -1.28
CA SER A 5 10.74 30.87 -0.54
C SER A 5 9.89 30.98 0.72
N ALA A 6 10.47 31.43 1.84
CA ALA A 6 9.73 31.72 3.08
C ALA A 6 9.14 33.15 3.12
N THR A 7 9.51 33.98 2.13
CA THR A 7 9.13 35.39 2.03
C THR A 7 8.75 35.77 0.60
N GLY A 8 7.79 36.69 0.47
CA GLY A 8 7.29 37.19 -0.81
C GLY A 8 6.01 36.47 -1.30
N PRO A 9 5.37 36.97 -2.36
CA PRO A 9 4.17 36.36 -2.92
C PRO A 9 4.42 34.90 -3.35
N GLY A 10 3.55 33.98 -2.91
CA GLY A 10 3.70 32.54 -3.16
C GLY A 10 4.59 31.78 -2.17
N ALA A 11 5.11 32.46 -1.14
CA ALA A 11 5.87 31.80 -0.08
C ALA A 11 4.99 30.91 0.81
N VAL A 12 5.49 29.70 1.10
CA VAL A 12 4.87 28.76 2.05
C VAL A 12 5.70 28.75 3.33
N ARG A 13 5.07 29.08 4.46
CA ARG A 13 5.69 29.04 5.78
C ARG A 13 5.21 27.80 6.51
N VAL A 14 6.13 26.88 6.77
CA VAL A 14 5.85 25.63 7.50
C VAL A 14 6.33 25.74 8.93
N CYS A 15 5.64 25.08 9.86
CA CYS A 15 6.17 24.89 11.21
C CYS A 15 7.27 23.81 11.16
N PRO A 16 8.35 23.95 11.94
CA PRO A 16 9.30 22.87 12.12
C PRO A 16 8.60 21.71 12.82
N GLY A 17 8.89 20.48 12.37
CA GLY A 17 8.32 19.27 12.93
C GLY A 17 8.34 18.12 11.93
N GLU A 18 8.03 16.93 12.42
CA GLU A 18 7.83 15.74 11.60
C GLU A 18 6.34 15.39 11.58
N ILE A 19 5.88 14.84 10.45
CA ILE A 19 4.51 14.35 10.31
C ILE A 19 4.59 12.83 10.31
N GLU A 20 4.04 12.20 11.36
CA GLU A 20 3.92 10.76 11.42
C GLU A 20 2.86 10.28 10.42
N LEU A 21 3.25 9.38 9.53
CA LEU A 21 2.35 8.78 8.54
C LEU A 21 1.61 7.61 9.16
N ASN A 22 0.31 7.51 8.85
CA ASN A 22 -0.55 6.41 9.29
C ASN A 22 -0.50 6.18 10.83
N ALA A 23 -0.42 7.27 11.61
CA ALA A 23 -0.38 7.25 13.08
C ALA A 23 -1.60 6.56 13.72
N ASP A 24 -2.69 6.42 12.97
CA ASP A 24 -3.91 5.72 13.36
C ASP A 24 -3.82 4.18 13.19
N ARG A 25 -2.65 3.64 12.83
CA ARG A 25 -2.42 2.19 12.67
C ARG A 25 -1.68 1.61 13.86
N THR A 26 -2.30 0.60 14.48
CA THR A 26 -1.70 -0.20 15.55
C THR A 26 -0.61 -1.14 15.02
N ALA A 27 0.23 -1.69 15.91
CA ALA A 27 1.28 -2.64 15.53
C ALA A 27 0.73 -3.90 14.83
N ALA A 28 -0.49 -4.34 15.17
CA ALA A 28 -1.16 -5.46 14.51
C ALA A 28 -1.65 -5.14 13.09
N GLN A 29 -1.74 -3.86 12.73
CA GLN A 29 -2.16 -3.37 11.41
C GLN A 29 -0.97 -3.02 10.50
N ARG A 30 0.26 -3.35 10.92
CA ARG A 30 1.48 -3.15 10.17
C ARG A 30 2.21 -4.47 10.00
N ILE A 31 2.75 -4.70 8.81
CA ILE A 31 3.59 -5.87 8.52
C ILE A 31 4.80 -5.43 7.71
N SER A 32 5.94 -6.09 7.92
CA SER A 32 7.10 -5.95 7.03
C SER A 32 7.16 -7.14 6.10
N LEU A 33 7.29 -6.88 4.80
CA LEU A 33 7.38 -7.90 3.76
C LEU A 33 8.69 -7.70 2.97
N VAL A 34 9.28 -8.79 2.51
CA VAL A 34 10.36 -8.75 1.52
C VAL A 34 9.74 -9.02 0.17
N ILE A 35 9.84 -8.04 -0.74
CA ILE A 35 9.30 -8.13 -2.10
C ILE A 35 10.48 -8.23 -3.06
N VAL A 36 10.43 -9.24 -3.93
CA VAL A 36 11.45 -9.49 -4.95
C VAL A 36 10.83 -9.39 -6.34
N ASN A 37 11.42 -8.61 -7.23
CA ASN A 37 11.01 -8.62 -8.62
C ASN A 37 11.74 -9.74 -9.37
N THR A 38 11.03 -10.82 -9.69
CA THR A 38 11.58 -11.96 -10.46
C THR A 38 11.41 -11.79 -11.96
N GLY A 39 10.71 -10.73 -12.39
CA GLY A 39 10.53 -10.38 -13.79
C GLY A 39 11.78 -9.79 -14.44
N ASP A 40 11.73 -9.72 -15.76
CA ASP A 40 12.75 -9.13 -16.63
C ASP A 40 12.58 -7.61 -16.82
N ARG A 41 11.49 -7.05 -16.28
CA ARG A 41 11.10 -5.64 -16.44
C ARG A 41 10.95 -4.94 -15.09
N PRO A 42 11.23 -3.63 -15.04
CA PRO A 42 11.02 -2.86 -13.81
C PRO A 42 9.53 -2.78 -13.49
N VAL A 43 9.19 -2.93 -12.20
CA VAL A 43 7.82 -2.83 -11.67
C VAL A 43 7.73 -1.67 -10.69
N GLN A 44 6.65 -0.88 -10.76
CA GLN A 44 6.42 0.23 -9.85
C GLN A 44 5.05 0.08 -9.19
N VAL A 45 5.03 0.09 -7.86
CA VAL A 45 3.84 -0.14 -7.04
C VAL A 45 3.51 1.14 -6.28
N GLY A 46 2.27 1.63 -6.42
CA GLY A 46 1.79 2.84 -5.73
C GLY A 46 1.43 2.61 -4.27
N SER A 47 1.38 3.70 -3.51
CA SER A 47 1.02 3.72 -2.07
C SER A 47 -0.31 3.05 -1.69
N HIS A 48 -1.31 3.06 -2.58
CA HIS A 48 -2.69 2.58 -2.29
C HIS A 48 -3.10 1.35 -3.11
N VAL A 49 -2.16 0.72 -3.81
CA VAL A 49 -2.44 -0.55 -4.51
C VAL A 49 -2.58 -1.65 -3.47
N HIS A 50 -3.60 -2.49 -3.63
CA HIS A 50 -3.74 -3.72 -2.85
C HIS A 50 -2.60 -4.66 -3.24
N LEU A 51 -1.71 -4.96 -2.29
CA LEU A 51 -0.47 -5.69 -2.57
C LEU A 51 -0.68 -7.02 -3.32
N PRO A 52 -1.65 -7.88 -2.96
CA PRO A 52 -1.91 -9.13 -3.68
C PRO A 52 -2.31 -8.94 -5.15
N ASP A 53 -2.90 -7.80 -5.50
CA ASP A 53 -3.29 -7.44 -6.87
C ASP A 53 -2.15 -6.78 -7.67
N ALA A 54 -0.97 -6.61 -7.06
CA ALA A 54 0.20 -6.12 -7.75
C ALA A 54 0.68 -7.10 -8.84
N ASN A 55 1.69 -6.70 -9.60
CA ASN A 55 2.20 -7.48 -10.72
C ASN A 55 2.61 -8.90 -10.30
N GLY A 56 2.16 -9.90 -11.06
CA GLY A 56 2.47 -11.32 -10.85
C GLY A 56 3.97 -11.65 -10.77
N ALA A 57 4.83 -10.83 -11.39
CA ALA A 57 6.28 -10.95 -11.36
C ALA A 57 6.92 -10.57 -10.01
N LEU A 58 6.16 -9.97 -9.09
CA LEU A 58 6.61 -9.73 -7.72
C LEU A 58 6.36 -10.96 -6.86
N ASP A 59 7.44 -11.47 -6.28
CA ASP A 59 7.46 -12.59 -5.35
C ASP A 59 7.51 -12.09 -3.90
N PHE A 60 6.50 -12.48 -3.13
CA PHE A 60 6.29 -12.19 -1.71
C PHE A 60 5.09 -13.01 -1.20
N ASP A 61 4.91 -13.06 0.11
CA ASP A 61 3.75 -13.73 0.72
C ASP A 61 2.45 -12.94 0.48
N ARG A 62 1.71 -13.32 -0.57
CA ARG A 62 0.42 -12.70 -0.93
C ARG A 62 -0.69 -12.97 0.08
N ALA A 63 -0.63 -14.09 0.79
CA ALA A 63 -1.63 -14.42 1.81
C ALA A 63 -1.46 -13.50 3.02
N ALA A 64 -0.22 -13.31 3.48
CA ALA A 64 0.10 -12.36 4.55
C ALA A 64 -0.19 -10.90 4.14
N ALA A 65 0.00 -10.56 2.86
CA ALA A 65 -0.25 -9.23 2.33
C ALA A 65 -1.74 -8.93 2.02
N HIS A 66 -2.65 -9.88 2.26
CA HIS A 66 -4.06 -9.70 1.93
C HIS A 66 -4.72 -8.60 2.77
N GLY A 67 -5.27 -7.61 2.09
CA GLY A 67 -5.86 -6.42 2.69
C GLY A 67 -4.86 -5.37 3.16
N PHE A 68 -3.61 -5.44 2.68
CA PHE A 68 -2.56 -4.47 2.97
C PHE A 68 -2.19 -3.63 1.73
N ARG A 69 -1.68 -2.42 2.00
CA ARG A 69 -1.09 -1.47 1.05
C ARG A 69 0.27 -0.99 1.58
N LEU A 70 1.11 -0.40 0.74
CA LEU A 70 2.43 0.09 1.16
C LEU A 70 2.34 1.22 2.22
N ASP A 71 3.19 1.17 3.24
CA ASP A 71 3.36 2.20 4.27
C ASP A 71 4.29 3.32 3.77
N ILE A 72 3.91 3.97 2.67
CA ILE A 72 4.66 5.08 2.07
C ILE A 72 3.77 6.32 1.95
N PRO A 73 4.35 7.53 1.80
CA PRO A 73 3.55 8.75 1.65
C PRO A 73 2.54 8.63 0.50
N SER A 74 1.33 9.16 0.70
CA SER A 74 0.29 9.12 -0.34
C SER A 74 0.78 9.79 -1.64
N GLY A 75 0.42 9.23 -2.78
CA GLY A 75 0.87 9.70 -4.10
C GLY A 75 2.29 9.27 -4.48
N THR A 76 3.05 8.65 -3.58
CA THR A 76 4.36 8.06 -3.91
C THR A 76 4.23 6.61 -4.35
N SER A 77 5.33 6.06 -4.85
CA SER A 77 5.41 4.69 -5.34
C SER A 77 6.81 4.13 -5.13
N GLN A 78 6.88 2.81 -5.00
CA GLN A 78 8.13 2.06 -4.88
C GLN A 78 8.43 1.36 -6.19
N ARG A 79 9.61 1.62 -6.75
CA ARG A 79 10.14 0.98 -7.95
C ARG A 79 11.05 -0.19 -7.59
N PHE A 80 10.92 -1.29 -8.32
CA PHE A 80 11.70 -2.50 -8.22
C PHE A 80 12.35 -2.79 -9.57
N GLU A 81 13.67 -2.79 -9.61
CA GLU A 81 14.43 -3.25 -10.78
C GLU A 81 14.36 -4.78 -10.90
N PRO A 82 14.57 -5.35 -12.10
CA PRO A 82 14.67 -6.80 -12.29
C PRO A 82 15.69 -7.43 -11.34
N GLY A 83 15.29 -8.49 -10.63
CA GLY A 83 16.12 -9.21 -9.64
C GLY A 83 16.33 -8.49 -8.31
N ALA A 84 15.80 -7.27 -8.13
CA ALA A 84 15.98 -6.53 -6.89
C ALA A 84 15.05 -7.05 -5.79
N SER A 85 15.61 -7.30 -4.60
CA SER A 85 14.86 -7.53 -3.37
C SER A 85 14.83 -6.26 -2.52
N ARG A 86 13.66 -5.95 -1.94
CA ARG A 86 13.53 -4.87 -0.95
C ARG A 86 12.61 -5.28 0.17
N ARG A 87 13.01 -4.93 1.40
CA ARG A 87 12.14 -4.99 2.57
C ARG A 87 11.33 -3.70 2.66
N LEU A 88 10.02 -3.83 2.79
CA LEU A 88 9.08 -2.70 2.86
C LEU A 88 8.03 -2.96 3.92
N ASP A 89 7.55 -1.88 4.50
CA ASP A 89 6.45 -1.93 5.44
C ASP A 89 5.11 -1.70 4.70
N ALA A 90 4.08 -2.36 5.20
CA ALA A 90 2.74 -2.31 4.68
C ALA A 90 1.73 -2.12 5.82
N VAL A 91 0.66 -1.39 5.54
CA VAL A 91 -0.44 -1.10 6.47
C VAL A 91 -1.76 -1.65 5.95
N THR A 92 -2.65 -2.04 6.86
CA THR A 92 -3.99 -2.49 6.48
C THR A 92 -4.76 -1.38 5.76
N ILE A 93 -5.49 -1.75 4.71
CA ILE A 93 -6.51 -0.89 4.11
C ILE A 93 -7.62 -0.67 5.13
N ALA A 94 -7.93 0.59 5.42
CA ALA A 94 -8.99 1.00 6.33
C ALA A 94 -10.29 1.36 5.58
N GLY A 95 -11.32 1.83 6.28
CA GLY A 95 -12.63 2.12 5.71
C GLY A 95 -13.47 0.86 5.54
N ALA A 96 -14.22 0.74 4.44
CA ALA A 96 -15.08 -0.42 4.16
C ALA A 96 -14.32 -1.70 3.76
N ARG A 97 -12.97 -1.65 3.76
CA ARG A 97 -12.06 -2.76 3.41
C ARG A 97 -12.51 -3.53 2.17
N ARG A 98 -12.94 -2.79 1.15
CA ARG A 98 -13.43 -3.35 -0.12
C ARG A 98 -12.49 -3.01 -1.26
N VAL A 99 -11.97 -4.01 -1.97
CA VAL A 99 -11.08 -3.87 -3.13
C VAL A 99 -11.75 -4.47 -4.37
N PRO A 100 -12.52 -3.68 -5.14
CA PRO A 100 -13.10 -4.17 -6.39
C PRO A 100 -12.12 -4.04 -7.56
N GLY A 101 -11.78 -5.15 -8.21
CA GLY A 101 -11.42 -5.18 -9.64
C GLY A 101 -10.09 -4.56 -10.06
N LEU A 102 -9.01 -4.72 -9.29
CA LEU A 102 -7.67 -4.23 -9.69
C LEU A 102 -6.97 -5.11 -10.73
N GLN A 103 -7.34 -6.39 -10.84
CA GLN A 103 -6.92 -7.30 -11.92
C GLN A 103 -8.12 -8.02 -12.53
N PRO A 104 -8.19 -8.14 -13.87
CA PRO A 104 -9.21 -8.96 -14.52
C PRO A 104 -9.02 -10.43 -14.14
N GLY A 105 -10.07 -11.06 -13.61
CA GLY A 105 -10.07 -12.47 -13.20
C GLY A 105 -9.69 -12.73 -11.75
N ASN A 106 -9.30 -11.71 -10.96
CA ASN A 106 -9.27 -11.89 -9.50
C ASN A 106 -10.71 -11.88 -8.96
N ALA A 107 -11.31 -13.05 -8.88
CA ALA A 107 -12.62 -13.32 -8.29
C ALA A 107 -12.56 -13.41 -6.75
N ALA A 108 -11.44 -13.02 -6.11
CA ALA A 108 -11.38 -12.90 -4.67
C ALA A 108 -12.49 -11.95 -4.20
N ASN A 109 -13.17 -12.34 -3.13
CA ASN A 109 -14.22 -11.55 -2.51
C ASN A 109 -13.73 -10.09 -2.39
N PRO A 110 -14.43 -9.11 -2.98
CA PRO A 110 -14.00 -7.73 -2.87
C PRO A 110 -13.98 -7.28 -1.41
N ASN A 111 -14.68 -7.98 -0.51
CA ASN A 111 -14.58 -7.78 0.93
C ASN A 111 -13.33 -8.48 1.49
N LEU A 112 -12.41 -7.69 2.05
CA LEU A 112 -11.18 -8.18 2.68
C LEU A 112 -11.43 -8.76 4.08
N ASP A 113 -12.54 -8.40 4.71
CA ASP A 113 -13.01 -8.99 5.94
C ASP A 113 -13.78 -10.26 5.56
N GLY A 114 -13.16 -11.43 5.74
CA GLY A 114 -13.80 -12.72 5.48
C GLY A 114 -15.20 -12.78 6.08
N ALA A 115 -16.16 -13.33 5.33
CA ALA A 115 -17.57 -13.40 5.67
C ALA A 115 -17.80 -13.70 7.17
N THR A 116 -18.25 -12.71 7.92
CA THR A 116 -18.81 -12.93 9.25
C THR A 116 -20.32 -12.84 9.12
N ALA A 117 -20.93 -14.03 9.18
CA ALA A 117 -22.32 -14.35 9.52
C ALA A 117 -23.43 -13.40 9.05
N ASP A 118 -24.23 -13.86 8.07
CA ASP A 118 -25.68 -13.73 8.22
C ASP A 118 -26.35 -15.07 7.85
N GLY A 119 -26.19 -16.02 8.78
CA GLY A 119 -27.11 -17.13 8.95
C GLY A 119 -28.02 -16.76 10.12
N GLY A 120 -29.19 -16.20 9.79
CA GLY A 120 -30.22 -15.81 10.74
C GLY A 120 -31.58 -15.93 10.09
N GLU A 121 -32.10 -17.15 10.06
CA GLU A 121 -33.54 -17.39 9.90
C GLU A 121 -34.30 -16.54 10.94
N ARG A 122 -35.22 -15.68 10.48
CA ARG A 122 -36.62 -15.58 10.94
C ARG A 122 -37.50 -14.99 9.85
#